data_AF-A0A7M5X5H7-F1
#
_entry.id   AF-A0A7M5X5H7-F1
#
_cell.length_a   1.000
_cell.length_b   1.000
_cell.length_c   1.000
_cell.angle_alpha   90.00
_cell.angle_beta   90.00
_cell.angle_gamma   90.00
#
_symmetry.space_group_name_H-M   'P 1'
#
loop_
_entity.id
_entity.type
_entity.pdbx_description
1 polymer ?
#
loop_
_entity_poly.entity_id
_entity_poly.type
_entity_poly.pdbx_seq_one_letter_code
_entity_poly.pdbx_strand_id
1 'polypeptide(L)'
;MWLLTAFATILVSLVTMTTAQSCGVLKDVNGCSVPFGLEIPFKNTFEPACLNHDVCYRCGVTYSWSQKVCDDGFKRIMHEKCDENFVNGGSRKKRFLSSLKRKYQRLREKYQKLKIFKEKIKAGWREAKKNASSRDEVERITKGLWDIIKITTKFYFDIDDSDELDKCKLATDIFYRSVDVFGVYRYRYTNEAYCQEKCARQLGYPYANNVYVTI
;
A
#
# COMPACT_ATOMS: atom_id res chain seq x y z
N MET A 1 41.06 15.74 -46.44
CA MET A 1 41.39 15.08 -45.16
C MET A 1 40.87 15.86 -43.94
N TRP A 2 39.69 16.51 -44.04
CA TRP A 2 39.09 17.29 -42.92
C TRP A 2 37.55 17.12 -42.84
N LEU A 3 36.95 16.24 -43.66
CA LEU A 3 35.49 16.02 -43.70
C LEU A 3 35.05 14.74 -42.98
N LEU A 4 35.96 13.78 -42.74
CA LEU A 4 35.66 12.54 -42.03
C LEU A 4 35.79 12.67 -40.50
N THR A 5 36.48 13.70 -40.00
CA THR A 5 36.63 13.97 -38.56
C THR A 5 35.46 14.76 -37.96
N ALA A 6 34.68 15.48 -38.78
CA ALA A 6 33.53 16.26 -38.32
C ALA A 6 32.26 15.42 -38.07
N PHE A 7 32.11 14.27 -38.74
CA PHE A 7 30.96 13.39 -38.54
C PHE A 7 31.10 12.47 -37.32
N ALA A 8 32.33 12.16 -36.90
CA ALA A 8 32.57 11.31 -35.73
C ALA A 8 32.28 12.03 -34.40
N THR A 9 32.35 13.36 -34.35
CA THR A 9 32.04 14.14 -33.14
C THR A 9 30.54 14.42 -32.96
N ILE A 10 29.75 14.43 -34.03
CA ILE A 10 28.29 14.67 -33.97
C ILE A 10 27.51 13.43 -33.49
N LEU A 11 28.03 12.22 -33.72
CA LEU A 11 27.37 10.97 -33.30
C LEU A 11 27.60 10.61 -31.82
N VAL A 12 28.57 11.21 -31.13
CA VAL A 12 28.84 10.97 -29.71
C VAL A 12 28.04 11.92 -28.79
N SER A 13 27.45 12.99 -29.33
CA SER A 13 26.69 13.97 -28.53
C SER A 13 25.21 13.62 -28.33
N LEU A 14 24.72 12.51 -28.89
CA LEU A 14 23.30 12.12 -28.79
C LEU A 14 23.06 10.89 -27.91
N VAL A 15 23.97 10.57 -26.99
CA VAL A 15 23.58 9.86 -25.77
C VAL A 15 23.10 10.93 -24.80
N THR A 16 21.91 11.47 -25.06
CA THR A 16 21.21 12.32 -24.09
C THR A 16 21.07 11.51 -22.82
N MET A 17 21.74 11.95 -21.76
CA MET A 17 21.51 11.47 -20.41
C MET A 17 20.02 11.59 -20.13
N THR A 18 19.28 10.48 -20.24
CA THR A 18 18.02 10.32 -19.52
C THR A 18 18.40 10.20 -18.05
N THR A 19 18.71 11.33 -17.41
CA THR A 19 18.58 11.39 -15.97
C THR A 19 17.10 11.13 -15.72
N ALA A 20 16.77 9.98 -15.14
CA ALA A 20 15.45 9.77 -14.58
C ALA A 20 15.21 10.94 -13.63
N GLN A 21 14.39 11.90 -14.05
CA GLN A 21 14.10 13.06 -13.24
C GLN A 21 13.36 12.51 -12.02
N SER A 22 14.07 12.43 -10.89
CA SER A 22 13.49 11.91 -9.66
C SER A 22 12.36 12.84 -9.26
N CYS A 23 11.15 12.30 -9.21
CA CYS A 23 9.95 13.08 -8.95
C CYS A 23 10.02 13.66 -7.53
N GLY A 24 9.86 14.98 -7.38
CA GLY A 24 10.06 15.67 -6.10
C GLY A 24 9.23 15.08 -4.97
N VAL A 25 7.99 14.65 -5.28
CA VAL A 25 7.06 14.03 -4.33
C VAL A 25 7.59 12.75 -3.69
N LEU A 26 8.47 12.00 -4.35
CA LEU A 26 9.00 10.73 -3.85
C LEU A 26 9.89 10.90 -2.60
N LYS A 27 10.37 12.11 -2.32
CA LYS A 27 11.11 12.39 -1.08
C LYS A 27 10.20 12.40 0.15
N ASP A 28 8.89 12.50 -0.06
CA ASP A 28 7.91 12.72 0.98
C ASP A 28 6.92 11.54 1.14
N VAL A 29 6.97 10.51 0.30
CA VAL A 29 6.12 9.32 0.43
C VAL A 29 6.74 8.32 1.43
N ASN A 30 5.92 7.50 2.08
CA ASN A 30 6.37 6.46 3.01
C ASN A 30 5.91 5.04 2.60
N GLY A 31 5.23 4.92 1.46
CA GLY A 31 4.78 3.66 0.88
C GLY A 31 3.83 2.91 1.81
N CYS A 32 3.92 1.58 1.84
CA CYS A 32 3.07 0.75 2.71
C CYS A 32 3.52 0.75 4.18
N SER A 33 3.99 1.89 4.69
CA SER A 33 4.28 2.07 6.11
C SER A 33 2.99 2.07 6.90
N VAL A 34 2.79 1.02 7.69
CA VAL A 34 1.58 0.86 8.49
C VAL A 34 1.76 1.41 9.90
N PRO A 35 0.69 1.93 10.51
CA PRO A 35 0.71 2.28 11.92
C PRO A 35 1.22 1.12 12.79
N PHE A 36 2.00 1.45 13.81
CA PHE A 36 2.46 0.52 14.86
C PHE A 36 3.44 -0.59 14.40
N GLY A 37 4.10 -0.40 13.25
CA GLY A 37 5.19 -1.29 12.81
C GLY A 37 4.74 -2.74 12.67
N LEU A 38 3.53 -2.93 12.15
CA LEU A 38 2.95 -4.26 11.92
C LEU A 38 3.55 -4.86 10.65
N GLU A 39 3.95 -6.12 10.73
CA GLU A 39 4.35 -6.87 9.54
C GLU A 39 3.07 -7.39 8.88
N ILE A 40 2.66 -6.76 7.79
CA ILE A 40 1.45 -7.12 7.05
C ILE A 40 1.86 -7.91 5.79
N PRO A 41 1.20 -9.05 5.50
CA PRO A 41 1.47 -9.83 4.30
C PRO A 41 1.19 -9.03 3.02
N PHE A 42 1.74 -9.49 1.90
CA PHE A 42 1.57 -8.89 0.56
C PHE A 42 2.06 -7.43 0.44
N LYS A 43 2.93 -6.97 1.35
CA LYS A 43 3.48 -5.59 1.32
C LYS A 43 4.07 -5.23 -0.05
N ASN A 44 4.87 -6.11 -0.64
CA ASN A 44 5.49 -5.89 -1.94
C ASN A 44 4.45 -5.85 -3.08
N THR A 45 3.40 -6.67 -2.98
CA THR A 45 2.26 -6.64 -3.91
C THR A 45 1.53 -5.30 -3.87
N PHE A 46 1.42 -4.69 -2.68
CA PHE A 46 0.68 -3.44 -2.48
C PHE A 46 1.51 -2.17 -2.62
N GLU A 47 2.84 -2.27 -2.73
CA GLU A 47 3.73 -1.13 -2.82
C GLU A 47 3.34 -0.11 -3.92
N PRO A 48 2.96 -0.52 -5.14
CA PRO A 48 2.48 0.42 -6.15
C PRO A 48 1.21 1.17 -5.74
N ALA A 49 0.28 0.49 -5.04
CA ALA A 49 -0.96 1.09 -4.57
C ALA A 49 -0.70 2.09 -3.43
N CYS A 50 0.17 1.73 -2.48
CA CYS A 50 0.54 2.61 -1.37
C CYS A 50 1.26 3.87 -1.88
N LEU A 51 2.17 3.73 -2.85
CA LEU A 51 2.84 4.88 -3.46
C LEU A 51 1.85 5.81 -4.14
N ASN A 52 0.91 5.25 -4.91
CA ASN A 52 -0.15 6.04 -5.55
C ASN A 52 -1.00 6.79 -4.52
N HIS A 53 -1.39 6.11 -3.44
CA HIS A 53 -2.17 6.70 -2.35
C HIS A 53 -1.44 7.86 -1.68
N ASP A 54 -0.16 7.69 -1.33
CA ASP A 54 0.65 8.74 -0.72
C ASP A 54 0.74 9.99 -1.59
N VAL A 55 0.99 9.81 -2.90
CA VAL A 55 1.06 10.93 -3.85
C VAL A 55 -0.32 11.57 -4.01
N CYS A 56 -1.39 10.77 -4.07
CA CYS A 56 -2.77 11.28 -4.13
C CYS A 56 -3.12 12.11 -2.89
N TYR A 57 -2.77 11.65 -1.70
CA TYR A 57 -2.97 12.38 -0.45
C TYR A 57 -2.21 13.70 -0.37
N ARG A 58 -1.04 13.77 -1.01
CA ARG A 58 -0.19 14.97 -1.00
C ARG A 58 -0.62 15.98 -2.05
N CYS A 59 -1.02 15.51 -3.23
CA CYS A 59 -1.31 16.37 -4.37
C CYS A 59 -2.82 16.45 -4.70
N GLY A 60 -3.68 15.89 -3.86
CA GLY A 60 -5.12 15.82 -4.08
C GLY A 60 -5.75 17.19 -4.29
N VAL A 61 -5.38 18.21 -3.50
CA VAL A 61 -5.89 19.58 -3.69
C VAL A 61 -5.46 20.16 -5.04
N THR A 62 -4.21 19.96 -5.44
CA THR A 62 -3.69 20.44 -6.72
C THR A 62 -4.47 19.85 -7.90
N TYR A 63 -4.89 18.59 -7.80
CA TYR A 63 -5.60 17.88 -8.87
C TYR A 63 -7.10 17.70 -8.64
N SER A 64 -7.66 18.34 -7.60
CA SER A 64 -9.06 18.21 -7.20
C SER A 64 -9.51 16.75 -6.94
N TRP A 65 -8.62 15.90 -6.41
CA TRP A 65 -8.95 14.57 -5.92
C TRP A 65 -9.31 14.64 -4.44
N SER A 66 -10.55 14.29 -4.09
CA SER A 66 -10.91 14.21 -2.67
C SER A 66 -10.20 13.06 -1.99
N GLN A 67 -10.06 13.14 -0.66
CA GLN A 67 -9.56 12.04 0.15
C GLN A 67 -10.25 10.71 -0.15
N LYS A 68 -11.59 10.73 -0.25
CA LYS A 68 -12.38 9.55 -0.59
C LYS A 68 -11.99 8.96 -1.95
N VAL A 69 -11.76 9.80 -2.96
CA VAL A 69 -11.32 9.34 -4.29
C VAL A 69 -9.95 8.67 -4.20
N CYS A 70 -9.03 9.21 -3.41
CA CYS A 70 -7.73 8.57 -3.16
C CYS A 70 -7.89 7.21 -2.46
N ASP A 71 -8.73 7.13 -1.42
CA ASP A 71 -8.96 5.90 -0.65
C ASP A 71 -9.62 4.80 -1.50
N ASP A 72 -10.62 5.17 -2.30
CA ASP A 72 -11.29 4.25 -3.23
C ASP A 72 -10.31 3.75 -4.30
N GLY A 73 -9.47 4.65 -4.85
CA GLY A 73 -8.40 4.30 -5.79
C GLY A 73 -7.38 3.36 -5.18
N PHE A 74 -6.95 3.62 -3.95
CA PHE A 74 -6.02 2.77 -3.19
C PHE A 74 -6.54 1.35 -3.03
N LYS A 75 -7.80 1.19 -2.59
CA LYS A 75 -8.43 -0.13 -2.45
C LYS A 75 -8.49 -0.86 -3.79
N ARG A 76 -8.95 -0.18 -4.83
CA ARG A 76 -9.10 -0.75 -6.17
C ARG A 76 -7.76 -1.23 -6.73
N ILE A 77 -6.72 -0.39 -6.70
CA ILE A 77 -5.39 -0.75 -7.23
C ILE A 77 -4.79 -1.94 -6.46
N MET A 78 -4.97 -2.02 -5.13
CA MET A 78 -4.53 -3.20 -4.37
C MET A 78 -5.22 -4.49 -4.83
N HIS A 79 -6.53 -4.45 -5.11
CA HIS A 79 -7.26 -5.61 -5.64
C HIS A 79 -6.75 -6.00 -7.03
N GLU A 80 -6.53 -5.03 -7.92
CA GLU A 80 -5.97 -5.26 -9.26
C GLU A 80 -4.59 -5.94 -9.16
N LYS A 81 -3.73 -5.51 -8.23
CA LYS A 81 -2.43 -6.16 -7.98
C LYS A 81 -2.56 -7.56 -7.39
N CYS A 82 -3.63 -7.88 -6.67
CA CYS A 82 -3.92 -9.26 -6.32
C CYS A 82 -4.31 -10.08 -7.56
N ASP A 83 -5.21 -9.55 -8.41
CA ASP A 83 -5.66 -10.25 -9.61
C ASP A 83 -4.50 -10.49 -10.59
N GLU A 84 -3.66 -9.48 -10.86
CA GLU A 84 -2.48 -9.60 -11.72
C GLU A 84 -1.50 -10.70 -11.25
N ASN A 85 -1.21 -10.75 -9.94
CA ASN A 85 -0.21 -11.67 -9.39
C ASN A 85 -0.72 -13.11 -9.26
N PHE A 86 -2.02 -13.31 -9.01
CA PHE A 86 -2.55 -14.62 -8.63
C PHE A 86 -3.51 -15.25 -9.65
N VAL A 87 -4.19 -14.46 -10.49
CA VAL A 87 -5.03 -15.01 -11.58
C VAL A 87 -4.17 -15.42 -12.78
N ASN A 88 -3.19 -14.60 -13.15
CA ASN A 88 -2.31 -14.89 -14.28
C ASN A 88 -1.13 -15.82 -13.92
N GLY A 89 -0.89 -16.05 -12.63
CA GLY A 89 0.25 -16.82 -12.11
C GLY A 89 -0.02 -18.32 -11.87
N GLY A 90 -1.27 -18.79 -12.03
CA GLY A 90 -1.63 -20.21 -11.86
C GLY A 90 -1.31 -20.75 -10.47
N SER A 91 -2.22 -20.58 -9.50
CA SER A 91 -2.08 -21.14 -8.16
C SER A 91 -2.15 -22.69 -8.19
N ARG A 92 -0.98 -23.34 -8.28
CA ARG A 92 -0.84 -24.80 -8.22
C ARG A 92 -1.07 -25.29 -6.79
N LYS A 93 -2.29 -25.75 -6.50
CA LYS A 93 -2.70 -26.31 -5.20
C LYS A 93 -1.93 -27.61 -4.91
N LYS A 94 -0.79 -27.54 -4.20
CA LYS A 94 -0.13 -28.74 -3.66
C LYS A 94 -0.84 -29.15 -2.37
N ARG A 95 -1.76 -30.11 -2.48
CA ARG A 95 -2.39 -30.78 -1.35
C ARG A 95 -1.39 -31.78 -0.75
N PHE A 96 -0.72 -31.41 0.33
CA PHE A 96 0.12 -32.32 1.12
C PHE A 96 -0.59 -32.63 2.43
N LEU A 97 -0.94 -33.90 2.67
CA LEU A 97 -1.41 -34.37 3.97
C LEU A 97 -0.29 -34.13 4.99
N SER A 98 -0.38 -33.02 5.72
CA SER A 98 0.60 -32.68 6.74
C SER A 98 0.31 -33.42 8.03
N SER A 99 1.34 -34.04 8.61
CA SER A 99 1.31 -34.60 9.98
C SER A 99 0.62 -33.65 10.98
N LEU A 100 -0.16 -34.22 11.91
CA LEU A 100 -0.87 -33.51 12.99
C LEU A 100 0.05 -32.51 13.74
N LYS A 101 1.33 -32.88 13.92
CA LYS A 101 2.36 -32.05 14.55
C LYS A 101 2.61 -30.74 13.77
N ARG A 102 2.67 -30.81 12.44
CA ARG A 102 2.81 -29.62 11.57
C ARG A 102 1.55 -28.74 11.62
N LYS A 103 0.36 -29.33 11.72
CA LYS A 103 -0.90 -28.58 11.89
C LYS A 103 -0.90 -27.80 13.22
N TYR A 104 -0.52 -28.47 14.32
CA TYR A 104 -0.42 -27.83 15.63
C TYR A 104 0.62 -26.69 15.65
N GLN A 105 1.79 -26.90 15.05
CA GLN A 105 2.83 -25.87 14.97
C GLN A 105 2.36 -24.63 14.20
N ARG A 106 1.71 -24.82 13.03
CA ARG A 106 1.12 -23.71 12.26
C ARG A 106 0.05 -22.95 13.05
N LEU A 107 -0.81 -23.66 13.77
CA LEU A 107 -1.83 -23.03 14.62
C LEU A 107 -1.19 -22.19 15.74
N ARG A 108 -0.13 -22.71 16.37
CA ARG A 108 0.62 -21.99 17.41
C ARG A 108 1.24 -20.72 16.86
N GLU A 109 1.87 -20.77 15.69
CA GLU A 109 2.45 -19.60 15.02
C GLU A 109 1.39 -18.53 14.70
N LYS A 110 0.24 -18.93 14.15
CA LYS A 110 -0.89 -18.04 13.89
C LYS A 110 -1.40 -17.35 15.16
N TYR A 111 -1.55 -18.12 16.24
CA TYR A 111 -1.94 -17.56 17.54
C TYR A 111 -0.92 -16.55 18.06
N GLN A 112 0.39 -16.83 17.95
CA GLN A 112 1.42 -15.88 18.36
C GLN A 112 1.39 -14.60 17.53
N LYS A 113 1.25 -14.69 16.20
CA LYS A 113 1.14 -13.52 15.33
C LYS A 113 -0.09 -12.67 15.67
N LEU A 114 -1.26 -13.30 15.85
CA LEU A 114 -2.47 -12.58 16.25
C LEU A 114 -2.34 -11.95 17.65
N LYS A 115 -1.70 -12.65 18.60
CA LYS A 115 -1.44 -12.13 19.95
C LYS A 115 -0.57 -10.86 19.87
N ILE A 116 0.56 -10.92 19.17
CA ILE A 116 1.45 -9.77 18.98
C ILE A 116 0.72 -8.61 18.28
N PHE A 117 -0.05 -8.91 17.23
CA PHE A 117 -0.86 -7.92 16.53
C PHE A 117 -1.84 -7.22 17.47
N LYS A 118 -2.62 -7.98 18.25
CA LYS A 118 -3.58 -7.43 19.22
C LYS A 118 -2.90 -6.54 20.26
N GLU A 119 -1.73 -6.92 20.76
CA GLU A 119 -1.00 -6.11 21.74
C GLU A 119 -0.46 -4.81 21.13
N LYS A 120 0.12 -4.84 19.92
CA LYS A 120 0.54 -3.63 19.19
C LYS A 120 -0.63 -2.68 18.92
N ILE A 121 -1.77 -3.23 18.49
CA ILE A 121 -3.00 -2.46 18.26
C ILE A 121 -3.53 -1.83 19.55
N LYS A 122 -3.57 -2.58 20.67
CA LYS A 122 -3.96 -2.04 21.98
C LYS A 122 -3.02 -0.93 22.46
N ALA A 123 -1.72 -1.07 22.23
CA ALA A 123 -0.75 -0.04 22.58
C ALA A 123 -0.97 1.22 21.73
N GLY A 124 -1.13 1.05 20.42
CA GLY A 124 -1.44 2.14 19.50
C GLY A 124 -2.72 2.90 19.83
N TRP A 125 -3.77 2.17 20.22
CA TRP A 125 -5.04 2.76 20.65
C TRP A 125 -4.91 3.53 21.97
N ARG A 126 -4.14 3.03 22.94
CA ARG A 126 -3.86 3.76 24.18
C ARG A 126 -3.18 5.10 23.89
N GLU A 127 -2.30 5.13 22.90
CA GLU A 127 -1.63 6.36 22.47
C GLU A 127 -2.59 7.30 21.75
N ALA A 128 -3.36 6.79 20.78
CA ALA A 128 -4.35 7.59 20.05
C ALA A 128 -5.39 8.24 20.98
N LYS A 129 -5.83 7.52 22.02
CA LYS A 129 -6.80 8.04 23.00
C LYS A 129 -6.31 9.22 23.82
N LYS A 130 -5.00 9.35 24.07
CA LYS A 130 -4.46 10.51 24.81
C LYS A 130 -4.69 11.82 24.05
N ASN A 131 -4.74 11.73 22.72
CA ASN A 131 -4.84 12.87 21.82
C ASN A 131 -6.23 12.97 21.15
N ALA A 132 -7.18 12.11 21.53
CA ALA A 132 -8.50 12.09 20.89
C ALA A 132 -9.29 13.35 21.28
N SER A 133 -9.74 14.09 20.27
CA SER A 133 -10.27 15.44 20.43
C SER A 133 -11.79 15.47 20.72
N SER A 134 -12.51 14.39 20.42
CA SER A 134 -13.96 14.30 20.61
C SER A 134 -14.47 12.87 20.87
N ARG A 135 -15.69 12.76 21.43
CA ARG A 135 -16.37 11.46 21.62
C ARG A 135 -16.59 10.72 20.30
N ASP A 136 -16.96 11.45 19.25
CA ASP A 136 -17.22 10.89 17.92
C ASP A 136 -15.95 10.31 17.29
N GLU A 137 -14.80 10.97 17.50
CA GLU A 137 -13.50 10.47 17.05
C GLU A 137 -13.12 9.17 17.78
N VAL A 138 -13.35 9.10 19.10
CA VAL A 138 -13.12 7.89 19.89
C VAL A 138 -14.01 6.74 19.43
N GLU A 139 -15.29 7.00 19.14
CA GLU A 139 -16.22 6.00 18.64
C GLU A 139 -15.79 5.47 17.27
N ARG A 140 -15.49 6.36 16.32
CA ARG A 140 -15.01 6.01 14.98
C ARG A 140 -13.78 5.11 15.05
N ILE A 141 -12.77 5.51 15.83
CA ILE A 141 -11.54 4.74 15.99
C ILE A 141 -11.82 3.38 16.64
N THR A 142 -12.66 3.34 17.67
CA THR A 142 -12.97 2.09 18.40
C THR A 142 -13.71 1.09 17.51
N LYS A 143 -14.72 1.54 16.77
CA LYS A 143 -15.45 0.71 15.80
C LYS A 143 -14.50 0.21 14.70
N GLY A 144 -13.68 1.11 14.16
CA GLY A 144 -12.66 0.78 13.17
C GLY A 144 -11.67 -0.29 13.65
N LEU A 145 -11.20 -0.18 14.89
CA LEU A 145 -10.30 -1.14 15.52
C LEU A 145 -10.92 -2.55 15.58
N TRP A 146 -12.20 -2.63 15.96
CA TRP A 146 -12.94 -3.89 16.02
C TRP A 146 -13.04 -4.54 14.66
N ASP A 147 -13.33 -3.78 13.61
CA ASP A 147 -13.38 -4.29 12.24
C ASP A 147 -12.01 -4.82 11.79
N ILE A 148 -10.94 -4.08 12.05
CA ILE A 148 -9.58 -4.51 11.75
C ILE A 148 -9.23 -5.82 12.47
N ILE A 149 -9.55 -5.93 13.77
CA ILE A 149 -9.30 -7.15 14.56
C ILE A 149 -10.11 -8.33 14.00
N LYS A 150 -11.37 -8.09 13.61
CA LYS A 150 -12.26 -9.11 13.05
C LYS A 150 -11.73 -9.65 11.73
N ILE A 151 -11.42 -8.76 10.78
CA ILE A 151 -10.91 -9.15 9.45
C ILE A 151 -9.53 -9.80 9.59
N THR A 152 -8.65 -9.29 10.46
CA THR A 152 -7.35 -9.91 10.74
C THR A 152 -7.47 -11.30 11.36
N THR A 153 -8.44 -11.51 12.26
CA THR A 153 -8.70 -12.85 12.82
C THR A 153 -9.12 -13.82 11.73
N LYS A 154 -10.04 -13.39 10.83
CA LYS A 154 -10.44 -14.17 9.66
C LYS A 154 -9.24 -14.53 8.76
N PHE A 155 -8.34 -13.58 8.51
CA PHE A 155 -7.14 -13.80 7.72
C PHE A 155 -6.23 -14.90 8.29
N TYR A 156 -5.96 -14.87 9.60
CA TYR A 156 -5.07 -15.86 10.21
C TYR A 156 -5.73 -17.23 10.41
N PHE A 157 -7.02 -17.29 10.74
CA PHE A 157 -7.68 -18.52 11.19
C PHE A 157 -8.55 -19.20 10.14
N ASP A 158 -9.27 -18.45 9.31
CA ASP A 158 -10.32 -19.01 8.45
C ASP A 158 -9.83 -19.29 7.02
N ILE A 159 -8.72 -18.68 6.64
CA ILE A 159 -8.27 -18.61 5.25
C ILE A 159 -7.14 -19.61 4.91
N ASP A 160 -6.77 -20.51 5.82
CA ASP A 160 -5.60 -21.43 5.67
C ASP A 160 -5.62 -22.25 4.37
N ASP A 161 -6.82 -22.66 3.93
CA ASP A 161 -7.04 -23.49 2.73
C ASP A 161 -7.60 -22.70 1.53
N SER A 162 -7.78 -21.39 1.67
CA SER A 162 -8.25 -20.50 0.58
C SER A 162 -7.12 -20.20 -0.42
N ASP A 163 -7.52 -19.78 -1.62
CA ASP A 163 -6.58 -19.41 -2.66
C ASP A 163 -5.72 -18.20 -2.23
N GLU A 164 -4.49 -18.11 -2.75
CA GLU A 164 -3.61 -16.96 -2.46
C GLU A 164 -4.24 -15.65 -2.94
N LEU A 165 -5.10 -15.70 -3.95
CA LEU A 165 -5.92 -14.57 -4.38
C LEU A 165 -6.85 -14.08 -3.26
N ASP A 166 -7.58 -14.98 -2.60
CA ASP A 166 -8.50 -14.62 -1.51
C ASP A 166 -7.74 -14.06 -0.30
N LYS A 167 -6.57 -14.63 0.01
CA LYS A 167 -5.66 -14.09 1.02
C LYS A 167 -5.25 -12.67 0.70
N CYS A 168 -4.80 -12.43 -0.52
CA CYS A 168 -4.38 -11.12 -0.97
C CYS A 168 -5.54 -10.12 -0.86
N LYS A 169 -6.72 -10.46 -1.37
CA LYS A 169 -7.91 -9.59 -1.30
C LYS A 169 -8.36 -9.29 0.13
N LEU A 170 -8.28 -10.27 1.04
CA LEU A 170 -8.57 -10.01 2.45
C LEU A 170 -7.51 -9.12 3.12
N ALA A 171 -6.24 -9.26 2.74
CA ALA A 171 -5.18 -8.36 3.20
C ALA A 171 -5.41 -6.92 2.69
N THR A 172 -5.90 -6.75 1.47
CA THR A 172 -6.34 -5.45 0.93
C THR A 172 -7.39 -4.79 1.83
N ASP A 173 -8.39 -5.54 2.30
CA ASP A 173 -9.41 -5.01 3.22
C ASP A 173 -8.82 -4.57 4.57
N ILE A 174 -7.84 -5.31 5.10
CA ILE A 174 -7.13 -4.95 6.33
C ILE A 174 -6.36 -3.63 6.14
N PHE A 175 -5.61 -3.50 5.04
CA PHE A 175 -4.87 -2.28 4.72
C PHE A 175 -5.79 -1.08 4.55
N TYR A 176 -6.81 -1.21 3.70
CA TYR A 176 -7.78 -0.15 3.44
C TYR A 176 -8.44 0.32 4.74
N ARG A 177 -8.96 -0.62 5.54
CA ARG A 177 -9.61 -0.26 6.81
C ARG A 177 -8.63 0.38 7.80
N SER A 178 -7.36 -0.04 7.80
CA SER A 178 -6.33 0.59 8.64
C SER A 178 -6.09 2.04 8.23
N VAL A 179 -6.01 2.33 6.93
CA VAL A 179 -5.85 3.70 6.40
C VAL A 179 -7.09 4.55 6.67
N ASP A 180 -8.29 4.03 6.47
CA ASP A 180 -9.54 4.74 6.77
C ASP A 180 -9.69 5.07 8.26
N VAL A 181 -9.13 4.25 9.16
CA VAL A 181 -9.18 4.52 10.60
C VAL A 181 -8.09 5.51 11.03
N PHE A 182 -6.84 5.28 10.60
CA PHE A 182 -5.66 5.98 11.14
C PHE A 182 -5.06 7.03 10.19
N GLY A 183 -5.34 6.92 8.90
CA GLY A 183 -4.80 7.78 7.85
C GLY A 183 -5.62 9.04 7.58
N VAL A 184 -6.78 9.23 8.21
CA VAL A 184 -7.71 10.35 7.91
C VAL A 184 -7.02 11.72 7.92
N TYR A 185 -6.08 11.93 8.84
CA TYR A 185 -5.38 13.21 9.02
C TYR A 185 -4.15 13.37 8.12
N ARG A 186 -3.85 12.42 7.23
CA ARG A 186 -2.68 12.46 6.34
C ARG A 186 -2.95 13.12 5.00
N TYR A 187 -4.22 13.31 4.63
CA TYR A 187 -4.59 14.05 3.44
C TYR A 187 -4.18 15.52 3.61
N ARG A 188 -3.42 16.06 2.64
CA ARG A 188 -2.95 17.45 2.69
C ARG A 188 -3.96 18.38 2.03
N TYR A 189 -4.22 19.49 2.70
CA TYR A 189 -5.11 20.54 2.21
C TYR A 189 -4.36 21.72 1.57
N THR A 190 -3.04 21.61 1.42
CA THR A 190 -2.16 22.66 0.87
C THR A 190 -1.56 22.23 -0.46
N ASN A 191 -1.27 23.20 -1.33
CA ASN A 191 -0.60 22.97 -2.59
C ASN A 191 0.92 23.07 -2.42
N GLU A 192 1.62 22.00 -2.78
CA GLU A 192 3.08 21.94 -2.76
C GLU A 192 3.64 22.10 -4.18
N ALA A 193 4.81 22.73 -4.33
CA ALA A 193 5.39 23.01 -5.64
C ALA A 193 5.65 21.72 -6.45
N TYR A 194 6.12 20.64 -5.80
CA TYR A 194 6.36 19.35 -6.45
C TYR A 194 5.09 18.71 -7.03
N CYS A 195 3.91 19.12 -6.56
CA CYS A 195 2.66 18.63 -7.11
C CYS A 195 2.38 19.17 -8.51
N GLN A 196 3.10 20.19 -8.99
CA GLN A 196 3.00 20.67 -10.38
C GLN A 196 3.81 19.81 -11.37
N GLU A 197 4.67 18.92 -10.87
CA GLU A 197 5.46 18.03 -11.74
C GLU A 197 4.57 16.99 -12.42
N LYS A 198 4.78 16.73 -13.71
CA LYS A 198 4.00 15.76 -14.49
C LYS A 198 4.02 14.35 -13.87
N CYS A 199 5.17 13.96 -13.29
CA CYS A 199 5.34 12.68 -12.62
C CYS A 199 4.43 12.54 -11.39
N ALA A 200 4.20 13.62 -10.62
CA ALA A 200 3.34 13.58 -9.44
C ALA A 200 1.89 13.28 -9.83
N ARG A 201 1.41 13.89 -10.93
CA ARG A 201 0.08 13.59 -11.48
C ARG A 201 -0.05 12.12 -11.85
N GLN A 202 0.94 11.57 -12.55
CA GLN A 202 0.91 10.20 -13.03
C GLN A 202 0.97 9.19 -11.89
N LEU A 203 1.88 9.40 -10.94
CA LEU A 203 2.05 8.54 -9.78
C LEU A 203 0.82 8.54 -8.89
N GLY A 204 0.21 9.69 -8.63
CA GLY A 204 -0.94 9.83 -7.73
C GLY A 204 -2.31 9.69 -8.37
N TYR A 205 -2.40 9.39 -9.68
CA TYR A 205 -3.69 9.37 -10.38
C TYR A 205 -4.60 8.25 -9.81
N PRO A 206 -5.74 8.59 -9.16
CA PRO A 206 -6.53 7.60 -8.43
C PRO A 206 -7.38 6.71 -9.33
N TYR A 207 -7.48 7.04 -10.62
CA TYR A 207 -8.20 6.27 -11.63
C TYR A 207 -7.26 5.48 -12.55
N ALA A 208 -5.98 5.38 -12.20
CA ALA A 208 -5.04 4.58 -12.97
C ALA A 208 -5.44 3.10 -12.91
N ASN A 209 -5.56 2.47 -14.08
CA ASN A 209 -5.72 1.01 -14.20
C ASN A 209 -4.39 0.28 -14.03
N ASN A 210 -3.26 1.01 -14.05
CA ASN A 210 -1.92 0.51 -13.79
C ASN A 210 -1.04 1.66 -13.28
N VAL A 211 -0.51 1.53 -12.06
CA VAL A 211 0.51 2.44 -11.53
C VAL A 211 1.86 1.90 -11.96
N TYR A 212 2.41 2.44 -13.06
CA TYR A 212 3.77 2.15 -13.47
C TYR A 212 4.73 3.06 -12.71
N VAL A 213 5.41 2.50 -11.72
CA VAL A 213 6.54 3.17 -11.08
C VAL A 213 7.78 2.84 -11.91
N THR A 214 8.02 3.62 -12.97
CA THR A 214 9.34 3.64 -13.61
C THR A 214 10.26 4.45 -12.70
N ILE A 215 11.06 3.75 -11.89
CA ILE A 215 12.15 4.33 -11.09
C ILE A 215 13.37 4.49 -12.00
#